data_AF-A0A6M4P9N9-F1
#
_entry.id   AF-A0A6M4P9N9-F1
#
_cell.length_a   1.000
_cell.length_b   1.000
_cell.length_c   1.000
_cell.angle_alpha   90.00
_cell.angle_beta   90.00
_cell.angle_gamma   90.00
#
_symmetry.space_group_name_H-M   'P 1'
#
loop_
_entity.id
_entity.type
_entity.pdbx_description
1 polymer ?
#
loop_
_entity_poly.entity_id
_entity_poly.type
_entity_poly.pdbx_seq_one_letter_code
_entity_poly.pdbx_strand_id
1 'polypeptide(L)' 'MNNTIISITKFILTIIFLYVTNTLISLLFGNIIPNPDEMKGAIFIYLFIFIGEIILASLCTHFVFKIAKKEH' A
#
# COMPACT_ATOMS: atom_id res chain seq x y z
N MET A 1 -14.20 -8.83 -21.55
CA MET A 1 -14.08 -7.42 -21.12
C MET A 1 -13.33 -7.29 -19.78
N ASN A 2 -12.23 -8.04 -19.56
CA ASN A 2 -11.76 -8.30 -18.19
C ASN A 2 -10.32 -7.83 -17.90
N ASN A 3 -9.34 -8.13 -18.76
CA ASN A 3 -7.94 -7.88 -18.41
C ASN A 3 -7.54 -6.41 -18.43
N THR A 4 -8.09 -5.61 -19.36
CA THR A 4 -7.79 -4.17 -19.44
C THR A 4 -8.30 -3.42 -18.22
N ILE A 5 -9.51 -3.74 -17.76
CA ILE A 5 -10.09 -3.14 -16.54
C ILE A 5 -9.25 -3.52 -15.33
N ILE A 6 -8.87 -4.81 -15.19
CA ILE A 6 -8.01 -5.28 -14.09
C ILE A 6 -6.66 -4.55 -14.11
N SER A 7 -6.02 -4.37 -15.26
CA SER A 7 -4.76 -3.64 -15.37
C SER A 7 -4.91 -2.16 -15.01
N ILE A 8 -5.99 -1.50 -15.45
CA ILE A 8 -6.28 -0.11 -15.09
C ILE A 8 -6.52 0.02 -13.60
N THR A 9 -7.30 -0.88 -12.99
CA THR A 9 -7.55 -0.88 -11.54
C THR A 9 -6.26 -1.08 -10.76
N LYS A 10 -5.38 -2.00 -11.17
CA LYS A 10 -4.07 -2.19 -10.55
C LYS A 10 -3.22 -0.91 -10.64
N PHE A 11 -3.18 -0.28 -11.82
CA PHE A 11 -2.42 0.94 -12.02
C PHE A 11 -2.92 2.10 -11.15
N ILE A 12 -4.24 2.31 -11.09
CA ILE A 12 -4.87 3.31 -10.22
C ILE A 12 -4.53 3.01 -8.74
N LEU A 13 -4.61 1.74 -8.32
CA LEU A 13 -4.31 1.35 -6.96
C LEU A 13 -2.84 1.63 -6.60
N THR A 14 -1.90 1.38 -7.51
CA THR A 14 -0.49 1.72 -7.32
C THR A 14 -0.30 3.24 -7.13
N ILE A 15 -0.98 4.07 -7.93
CA ILE A 15 -0.89 5.53 -7.78
C ILE A 15 -1.46 5.99 -6.43
N ILE A 16 -2.59 5.43 -6.00
CA ILE A 16 -3.18 5.73 -4.69
C ILE A 16 -2.20 5.34 -3.57
N PHE A 17 -1.58 4.17 -3.68
CA PHE A 17 -0.63 3.68 -2.68
C PHE A 17 0.60 4.59 -2.57
N LEU A 18 1.13 5.02 -3.72
CA LEU A 18 2.24 5.95 -3.79
C LEU A 18 1.89 7.31 -3.15
N TYR A 19 0.70 7.84 -3.45
CA TYR A 19 0.22 9.09 -2.88
C TYR A 19 0.05 9.02 -1.36
N VAL A 20 -0.61 7.97 -0.86
CA VAL A 20 -0.84 7.77 0.59
C VAL A 20 0.50 7.62 1.32
N THR A 21 1.43 6.85 0.76
CA THR A 21 2.78 6.67 1.30
C THR A 21 3.51 8.00 1.43
N ASN A 22 3.57 8.78 0.35
CA ASN A 22 4.27 10.07 0.35
C ASN A 22 3.58 11.10 1.26
N THR A 23 2.25 11.04 1.38
CA THR A 23 1.50 11.91 2.29
C THR A 23 1.77 11.56 3.75
N LEU A 24 1.86 10.28 4.10
CA LEU A 24 2.23 9.84 5.45
C LEU A 24 3.66 10.27 5.80
N ILE A 25 4.61 10.12 4.88
CA ILE A 25 5.99 10.58 5.05
C ILE A 25 6.01 12.10 5.25
N SER A 26 5.31 12.85 4.39
CA SER A 26 5.21 14.32 4.48
C SER A 26 4.55 14.79 5.79
N LEU A 27 3.52 14.10 6.27
CA LEU A 27 2.86 14.43 7.54
C LEU A 27 3.80 14.21 8.74
N LEU A 28 4.65 13.18 8.68
CA LEU A 28 5.53 12.80 9.79
C LEU A 28 6.84 13.61 9.82
N PHE A 29 7.36 14.03 8.67
CA PHE A 29 8.63 14.76 8.58
C PHE A 29 8.52 16.21 8.07
N GLY A 30 7.31 16.66 7.72
CA GLY A 30 7.08 17.98 7.11
C GLY A 30 7.57 18.12 5.66
N ASN A 31 8.32 17.12 5.16
CA ASN A 31 8.89 17.08 3.81
C ASN A 31 8.60 15.73 3.13
N ILE A 32 8.41 15.76 1.82
CA ILE A 32 8.22 14.54 1.00
C ILE A 32 9.50 13.71 0.95
N ILE A 33 10.66 14.38 0.90
CA ILE A 33 11.98 13.75 0.95
C ILE A 33 12.59 14.14 2.30
N PRO A 34 12.72 13.19 3.25
CA PRO A 34 13.32 13.47 4.55
C PRO A 34 14.79 13.82 4.41
N ASN A 35 15.26 14.75 5.25
CA ASN A 35 16.67 15.11 5.32
C ASN A 35 17.52 13.91 5.77
N PRO A 36 18.85 13.91 5.54
CA PRO A 36 19.73 12.80 5.91
C PRO A 36 19.64 12.41 7.40
N ASP A 37 19.38 13.38 8.27
CA ASP A 37 19.22 13.15 9.72
C ASP A 37 17.87 12.51 10.07
N GLU A 38 16.84 12.80 9.26
CA GLU A 38 15.46 12.28 9.38
C GLU A 38 15.31 10.91 8.71
N MET A 39 16.23 10.52 7.80
CA MET A 39 16.23 9.20 7.14
C MET A 39 16.23 8.03 8.13
N LYS A 40 16.85 8.20 9.30
CA LYS A 40 16.82 7.19 10.38
C LYS A 40 15.40 6.96 10.91
N GLY A 41 14.60 8.01 10.99
CA GLY A 41 13.17 7.90 11.33
C GLY A 41 12.36 7.33 10.16
N ALA A 42 12.69 7.75 8.93
CA ALA A 42 11.98 7.32 7.73
C ALA A 42 12.05 5.80 7.48
N ILE A 43 13.12 5.15 7.92
CA ILE A 43 13.23 3.68 7.83
C ILE A 43 12.10 2.96 8.58
N PHE A 44 11.64 3.51 9.71
CA PHE A 44 10.51 2.96 10.44
C PHE A 44 9.21 3.13 9.66
N ILE A 45 9.04 4.25 8.93
CA ILE A 45 7.87 4.44 8.06
C ILE A 45 7.85 3.41 6.95
N TYR A 46 8.97 3.16 6.26
CA TYR A 46 9.05 2.11 5.26
C TYR A 46 8.71 0.73 5.85
N LEU A 47 9.16 0.46 7.07
CA LEU A 47 8.84 -0.76 7.80
C LEU A 47 7.35 -0.87 8.13
N PHE A 48 6.71 0.23 8.53
CA PHE A 48 5.26 0.31 8.74
C PHE A 48 4.47 0.13 7.45
N ILE A 49 4.91 0.72 6.34
CA ILE A 49 4.32 0.53 5.01
C ILE A 49 4.38 -0.94 4.62
N PHE A 50 5.54 -1.57 4.78
CA PHE A 50 5.73 -2.99 4.48
C PHE A 50 4.81 -3.89 5.31
N ILE A 51 4.69 -3.63 6.62
CA ILE A 51 3.74 -4.35 7.49
C ILE A 51 2.30 -4.12 7.01
N GLY A 52 1.95 -2.88 6.66
CA GLY A 52 0.65 -2.52 6.12
C GLY A 52 0.32 -3.29 4.84
N GLU A 53 1.26 -3.40 3.90
CA GLU A 53 1.14 -4.19 2.68
C GLU A 53 0.92 -5.68 2.98
N ILE A 54 1.66 -6.26 3.91
CA ILE A 54 1.48 -7.67 4.32
C ILE A 54 0.08 -7.91 4.89
N ILE A 55 -0.41 -7.00 5.74
CA ILE A 55 -1.76 -7.10 6.32
C ILE A 55 -2.81 -7.00 5.22
N LEU A 56 -2.68 -6.02 4.32
CA LEU A 56 -3.62 -5.84 3.21
C LEU A 56 -3.65 -7.05 2.27
N ALA A 57 -2.47 -7.57 1.91
CA ALA A 57 -2.36 -8.76 1.07
C ALA A 57 -3.03 -9.95 1.75
N SER A 58 -2.78 -10.16 3.05
CA SER A 58 -3.40 -11.23 3.84
C SER A 58 -4.93 -11.09 3.89
N LEU A 59 -5.45 -9.87 4.06
CA LEU A 59 -6.89 -9.59 4.03
C LEU A 59 -7.48 -9.88 2.66
N CYS A 60 -6.88 -9.40 1.58
CA CYS A 60 -7.32 -9.67 0.21
C CYS A 60 -7.36 -11.18 -0.05
N THR A 61 -6.31 -11.92 0.30
CA THR A 61 -6.26 -13.37 0.17
C THR A 61 -7.36 -14.05 0.98
N HIS A 62 -7.58 -13.63 2.23
CA HIS A 62 -8.68 -14.15 3.06
C HIS A 62 -10.05 -13.90 2.42
N PHE A 63 -10.30 -12.69 1.90
CA PHE A 63 -11.56 -12.35 1.23
C PHE A 63 -11.78 -13.20 -0.02
N VAL A 64 -10.76 -13.38 -0.86
CA VAL A 64 -10.84 -14.23 -2.05
C VAL A 64 -11.20 -15.67 -1.68
N PHE A 65 -10.51 -16.26 -0.70
CA PHE A 65 -10.81 -17.63 -0.26
C PHE A 65 -12.17 -17.74 0.42
N LYS A 66 -12.60 -16.72 1.18
CA LYS A 66 -13.92 -16.69 1.82
C LYS A 66 -15.05 -16.63 0.79
N ILE A 67 -14.89 -15.84 -0.27
CA ILE A 67 -15.84 -15.76 -1.38
C ILE A 67 -15.88 -17.10 -2.11
N ALA A 68 -14.72 -17.66 -2.47
CA ALA A 68 -14.63 -18.95 -3.16
C ALA A 68 -15.27 -20.10 -2.36
N LYS A 69 -15.12 -20.10 -1.04
CA LYS A 69 -15.76 -21.09 -0.15
C LYS A 69 -17.29 -20.92 -0.06
N LYS A 70 -17.83 -19.75 -0.37
CA LYS A 70 -19.27 -19.46 -0.31
C LYS A 70 -20.01 -19.88 -1.59
N GLU A 71 -19.29 -20.14 -2.68
CA GLU A 71 -19.83 -20.60 -3.97
C GLU A 71 -19.82 -22.14 -4.11
N HIS A 72 -19.27 -22.85 -3.13
CA HIS A 72 -19.35 -24.32 -2.96
C HIS A 72 -20.31 -24.69 -1.84
#